data_AF-A0A2R4T9K8-F1
#
_entry.id   AF-A0A2R4T9K8-F1
#
_cell.length_a   1.000
_cell.length_b   1.000
_cell.length_c   1.000
_cell.angle_alpha   90.00
_cell.angle_beta   90.00
_cell.angle_gamma   90.00
#
_symmetry.space_group_name_H-M   'P 1'
#
loop_
_entity.id
_entity.type
_entity.pdbx_description
1 polymer ?
#
loop_
_entity_poly.entity_id
_entity_poly.type
_entity_poly.pdbx_seq_one_letter_code
_entity_poly.pdbx_strand_id
1 'polypeptide(L)'
;MSDLRAVNARLRQVVADKDELIASQDTLIRLQRDQLAGQDELLVEQARLIALVEEQNAALRRQVGLDSTNSSTPPSADSIGANVYTARTDNLIWYGAHQTRSHAAVDGFDILPRFAGVLIRDDWHGYHKYSDPTRGGKVTQVQLCCAHLLRDLKAVWESDPEHQAWAEQIRQTLKKARRTVDTAITQGAAGLSTTTSQSLRDLYLNTAQQGIDANTPGTAGRSHDAYKLAKRMRERVDQVLNFTLDFHVEWTNNPAEQAIRMAKLQAKISGSWRSMRGLTAFCRVRSYIATAKAHGVEVFTALRNAFLGDPWSIATPA
;
A
#
# COMPACT_ATOMS: atom_id res chain seq x y z
N MET A 1 -66.52 58.77 51.30
CA MET A 1 -65.79 58.85 50.01
C MET A 1 -64.27 58.83 50.15
N SER A 2 -63.66 59.39 51.21
CA SER A 2 -62.19 59.37 51.44
C SER A 2 -61.61 57.95 51.56
N ASP A 3 -62.27 57.11 52.35
CA ASP A 3 -61.78 55.77 52.72
C ASP A 3 -61.72 54.79 51.53
N LEU A 4 -62.73 54.82 50.65
CA LEU A 4 -62.79 54.00 49.44
C LEU A 4 -61.70 54.35 48.42
N ARG A 5 -61.27 55.62 48.37
CA ARG A 5 -60.17 56.05 47.49
C ARG A 5 -58.82 55.54 47.99
N ALA A 6 -58.59 55.56 49.30
CA ALA A 6 -57.38 55.02 49.91
C ALA A 6 -57.26 53.49 49.72
N VAL A 7 -58.38 52.76 49.89
CA VAL A 7 -58.43 51.31 49.64
C VAL A 7 -58.15 51.00 48.15
N ASN A 8 -58.76 51.72 47.21
CA ASN A 8 -58.50 51.53 45.78
C ASN A 8 -57.06 51.87 45.39
N ALA A 9 -56.43 52.86 46.02
CA ALA A 9 -55.01 53.16 45.79
C ALA A 9 -54.11 52.02 46.28
N ARG A 10 -54.39 51.45 47.46
CA ARG A 10 -53.66 50.28 47.99
C ARG A 10 -53.84 49.04 47.11
N LEU A 11 -55.06 48.78 46.62
CA LEU A 11 -55.32 47.66 45.71
C LEU A 11 -54.53 47.79 44.40
N ARG A 12 -54.45 49.00 43.82
CA ARG A 12 -53.64 49.24 42.62
C ARG A 12 -52.15 49.01 42.87
N GLN A 13 -51.63 49.42 44.02
CA GLN A 13 -50.24 49.15 44.39
C GLN A 13 -49.98 47.65 44.51
N VAL A 14 -50.85 46.90 45.21
CA VAL A 14 -50.71 45.45 45.35
C VAL A 14 -50.78 44.73 43.99
N VAL A 15 -51.62 45.21 43.06
CA VAL A 15 -51.66 44.67 41.70
C VAL A 15 -50.36 44.95 40.96
N ALA A 16 -49.84 46.18 41.02
CA ALA A 16 -48.57 46.54 40.39
C ALA A 16 -47.39 45.72 40.94
N ASP A 17 -47.31 45.56 42.27
CA ASP A 17 -46.27 44.76 42.94
C ASP A 17 -46.38 43.27 42.54
N LYS A 18 -47.61 42.76 42.37
CA LYS A 18 -47.84 41.39 41.87
C LYS A 18 -47.43 41.23 40.42
N ASP A 19 -47.72 42.20 39.56
CA ASP A 19 -47.35 42.15 38.15
C ASP A 19 -45.81 42.15 38.00
N GLU A 20 -45.10 42.92 38.83
CA GLU A 20 -43.64 42.92 38.88
C GLU A 20 -43.06 41.59 39.40
N LEU A 21 -43.70 41.00 40.42
CA LEU A 21 -43.33 39.67 40.92
C LEU A 21 -43.56 38.58 39.86
N ILE A 22 -44.67 38.62 39.13
CA ILE A 22 -44.98 37.68 38.05
C ILE A 22 -43.95 37.82 36.93
N ALA A 23 -43.61 39.04 36.50
CA ALA A 23 -42.59 39.26 35.48
C ALA A 23 -41.20 38.74 35.91
N SER A 24 -40.87 38.88 37.18
CA SER A 24 -39.63 38.34 37.78
C SER A 24 -39.64 36.80 37.79
N GLN A 25 -40.76 36.18 38.17
CA GLN A 25 -40.94 34.72 38.15
C GLN A 25 -40.87 34.16 36.72
N ASP A 26 -41.50 34.81 35.74
CA ASP A 26 -41.45 34.38 34.34
C ASP A 26 -40.03 34.44 33.76
N THR A 27 -39.23 35.39 34.24
CA THR A 27 -37.81 35.49 33.86
C THR A 27 -36.99 34.36 34.47
N LEU A 28 -37.21 34.05 35.75
CA LEU A 28 -36.56 32.91 36.41
C LEU A 28 -36.94 31.57 35.77
N ILE A 29 -38.21 31.38 35.43
CA ILE A 29 -38.69 30.15 34.76
C ILE A 29 -38.03 29.98 33.39
N ARG A 30 -37.88 31.06 32.62
CA ARG A 30 -37.17 31.01 31.34
C ARG A 30 -35.70 30.61 31.52
N LEU A 31 -34.99 31.25 32.44
CA LEU A 31 -33.60 30.93 32.74
C LEU A 31 -33.42 29.48 33.21
N GLN A 32 -34.34 28.98 34.05
CA GLN A 32 -34.33 27.59 34.50
C GLN A 32 -34.58 26.61 33.35
N ARG A 33 -35.48 26.92 32.41
CA ARG A 33 -35.72 26.09 31.23
C ARG A 33 -34.50 26.04 30.31
N ASP A 34 -33.86 27.18 30.08
CA ASP A 34 -32.65 27.26 29.25
C ASP A 34 -31.49 26.48 29.90
N GLN A 35 -31.35 26.58 31.23
CA GLN A 35 -30.36 25.80 31.98
C GLN A 35 -30.64 24.30 31.91
N LEU A 36 -31.90 23.86 32.04
CA LEU A 36 -32.27 22.45 31.91
C LEU A 36 -32.01 21.91 30.50
N ALA A 37 -32.32 22.68 29.46
CA ALA A 37 -32.03 22.30 28.08
C ALA A 37 -30.52 22.11 27.85
N GLY A 38 -29.68 23.01 28.38
CA GLY A 38 -28.22 22.86 28.33
C GLY A 38 -27.70 21.64 29.11
N GLN A 39 -28.35 21.29 30.23
CA GLN A 39 -28.01 20.07 30.97
C GLN A 39 -28.38 18.79 30.20
N ASP A 40 -29.53 18.78 29.52
CA ASP A 40 -29.96 17.64 28.69
C ASP A 40 -28.99 17.39 27.53
N GLU A 41 -28.53 18.44 26.85
CA GLU A 41 -27.52 18.31 25.79
C GLU A 41 -26.19 17.71 26.31
N LEU A 42 -25.75 18.16 27.49
CA LEU A 42 -24.54 17.63 28.13
C LEU A 42 -24.69 16.15 28.53
N LEU A 43 -25.87 15.75 29.02
CA LEU A 43 -26.17 14.37 29.38
C LEU A 43 -26.17 13.45 28.15
N VAL A 44 -26.71 13.91 27.02
CA VAL A 44 -26.68 13.16 25.75
C VAL A 44 -25.25 12.93 25.27
N GLU A 45 -24.39 13.96 25.33
CA GLU A 45 -23.00 13.82 24.93
C GLU A 45 -22.20 12.91 25.88
N GLN A 46 -22.44 13.03 27.19
CA GLN A 46 -21.84 12.10 28.17
C GLN A 46 -22.24 10.65 27.90
N ALA A 47 -23.51 10.38 27.61
CA ALA A 47 -23.97 9.03 27.27
C ALA A 47 -23.27 8.47 26.02
N ARG A 48 -23.03 9.31 25.01
CA ARG A 48 -22.25 8.94 23.81
C ARG A 48 -20.81 8.58 24.14
N LEU A 49 -20.13 9.39 24.95
CA LEU A 49 -18.74 9.15 25.34
C LEU A 49 -18.60 7.90 26.19
N ILE A 50 -19.54 7.67 27.12
CA ILE A 50 -19.58 6.44 27.93
C ILE A 50 -19.72 5.22 27.02
N ALA A 51 -20.66 5.22 26.07
CA ALA A 51 -20.83 4.10 25.15
C ALA A 51 -19.56 3.81 24.33
N LEU A 52 -18.87 4.85 23.85
CA LEU A 52 -17.60 4.70 23.12
C LEU A 52 -16.50 4.12 24.00
N VAL A 53 -16.36 4.61 25.23
CA VAL A 53 -15.36 4.11 26.18
C VAL A 53 -15.66 2.68 26.61
N GLU A 54 -16.93 2.32 26.78
CA GLU A 54 -17.35 0.94 27.07
C GLU A 54 -17.04 0.00 25.90
N GLU A 55 -17.27 0.41 24.66
CA GLU A 55 -16.92 -0.36 23.47
C GLU A 55 -15.40 -0.58 23.38
N GLN A 56 -14.61 0.46 23.59
CA GLN A 56 -13.15 0.38 23.63
C GLN A 56 -12.65 -0.52 24.76
N ASN A 57 -13.22 -0.39 25.95
CA ASN A 57 -12.89 -1.25 27.08
C ASN A 57 -13.27 -2.71 26.83
N ALA A 58 -14.41 -2.98 26.19
CA ALA A 58 -14.80 -4.34 25.80
C ALA A 58 -13.83 -4.92 24.77
N ALA A 59 -13.37 -4.12 23.79
CA ALA A 59 -12.35 -4.53 22.83
C ALA A 59 -11.00 -4.82 23.50
N LEU A 60 -10.53 -3.94 24.39
CA LEU A 60 -9.28 -4.13 25.13
C LEU A 60 -9.34 -5.32 26.08
N ARG A 61 -10.45 -5.51 26.81
CA ARG A 61 -10.64 -6.68 27.67
C ARG A 61 -10.64 -7.99 26.88
N ARG A 62 -11.25 -8.01 25.68
CA ARG A 62 -11.16 -9.16 24.75
C ARG A 62 -9.71 -9.43 24.36
N GLN A 63 -8.93 -8.38 24.09
CA GLN A 63 -7.52 -8.51 23.68
C GLN A 63 -6.61 -8.99 24.82
N VAL A 64 -6.79 -8.45 26.02
CA VAL A 64 -6.01 -8.85 27.22
C VAL A 64 -6.40 -10.23 27.73
N GLY A 65 -7.64 -10.68 27.50
CA GLY A 65 -8.11 -12.02 27.86
C GLY A 65 -7.60 -13.14 26.94
N LEU A 66 -6.82 -12.82 25.90
CA LEU A 66 -6.19 -13.82 25.05
C LEU A 66 -4.93 -14.38 25.74
N ASP A 67 -4.90 -15.70 25.94
CA ASP A 67 -3.76 -16.44 26.47
C ASP A 67 -3.38 -17.62 25.54
N SER A 68 -2.33 -18.36 25.91
CA SER A 68 -1.82 -19.50 25.14
C SER A 68 -2.81 -20.64 24.95
N THR A 69 -3.95 -20.62 25.65
CA THR A 69 -4.95 -21.69 25.70
C THR A 69 -6.19 -21.37 24.86
N ASN A 70 -6.44 -20.10 24.54
CA ASN A 70 -7.63 -19.67 23.77
C ASN A 70 -7.30 -18.91 22.48
N SER A 71 -6.02 -18.66 22.18
CA SER A 71 -5.57 -18.08 20.92
C SER A 71 -4.90 -19.12 20.03
N SER A 72 -5.36 -19.27 18.79
CA SER A 72 -4.67 -20.02 17.73
C SER A 72 -3.34 -19.37 17.30
N THR A 73 -3.00 -18.22 17.87
CA THR A 73 -1.75 -17.49 17.62
C THR A 73 -1.16 -17.02 18.96
N PRO A 74 -0.02 -17.58 19.43
CA PRO A 74 0.55 -17.18 20.71
C PRO A 74 0.97 -15.69 20.70
N PRO A 75 1.03 -14.98 21.84
CA PRO A 75 1.52 -13.59 21.92
C PRO A 75 2.92 -13.39 21.32
N SER A 76 3.71 -14.46 21.22
CA SER A 76 4.97 -14.50 20.49
C SER A 76 4.86 -14.26 18.97
N ALA A 77 3.64 -14.20 18.44
CA ALA A 77 3.31 -13.95 17.05
C ALA A 77 2.90 -12.49 16.75
N ASP A 78 2.98 -11.60 17.75
CA ASP A 78 2.89 -10.16 17.53
C ASP A 78 4.09 -9.70 16.70
N SER A 79 3.95 -9.85 15.38
CA SER A 79 4.93 -9.33 14.44
C SER A 79 4.89 -7.82 14.50
N ILE A 80 6.04 -7.17 14.35
CA ILE A 80 6.13 -5.70 14.26
C ILE A 80 5.45 -5.10 13.01
N GLY A 81 4.71 -5.88 12.22
CA GLY A 81 4.00 -5.43 11.02
C GLY A 81 4.91 -4.87 9.91
N ALA A 82 6.22 -5.12 10.00
CA ALA A 82 7.21 -4.47 9.15
C ALA A 82 7.33 -5.10 7.76
N ASN A 83 7.78 -4.27 6.82
CA ASN A 83 7.94 -4.60 5.42
C ASN A 83 9.43 -4.75 5.10
N VAL A 84 9.79 -5.83 4.41
CA VAL A 84 11.13 -6.02 3.85
C VAL A 84 11.10 -5.60 2.39
N TYR A 85 12.16 -4.91 1.98
CA TYR A 85 12.40 -4.44 0.62
C TYR A 85 13.63 -5.11 0.06
N THR A 86 13.67 -5.26 -1.25
CA THR A 86 14.85 -5.77 -1.95
C THR A 86 15.06 -5.00 -3.24
N ALA A 87 16.32 -4.62 -3.48
CA ALA A 87 16.80 -4.10 -4.74
C ALA A 87 17.97 -4.96 -5.19
N ARG A 88 18.05 -5.25 -6.49
CA ARG A 88 19.03 -6.16 -7.04
C ARG A 88 19.53 -5.68 -8.40
N THR A 89 20.82 -5.84 -8.61
CA THR A 89 21.46 -5.93 -9.94
C THR A 89 22.08 -7.32 -10.08
N ASP A 90 22.78 -7.60 -11.18
CA ASP A 90 23.42 -8.91 -11.36
C ASP A 90 24.39 -9.27 -10.22
N ASN A 91 25.09 -8.27 -9.69
CA ASN A 91 26.16 -8.47 -8.71
C ASN A 91 25.86 -7.86 -7.33
N LEU A 92 24.87 -6.97 -7.22
CA LEU A 92 24.51 -6.31 -5.96
C LEU A 92 23.14 -6.74 -5.48
N ILE A 93 23.04 -7.14 -4.20
CA ILE A 93 21.76 -7.50 -3.58
C ILE A 93 21.62 -6.75 -2.28
N TRP A 94 20.64 -5.87 -2.24
CA TRP A 94 20.33 -5.06 -1.08
C TRP A 94 18.97 -5.45 -0.49
N TYR A 95 18.93 -5.51 0.83
CA TYR A 95 17.73 -5.67 1.63
C TYR A 95 17.55 -4.47 2.56
N GLY A 96 16.34 -3.98 2.65
CA GLY A 96 15.95 -2.95 3.61
C GLY A 96 14.72 -3.36 4.38
N ALA A 97 14.44 -2.65 5.47
CA ALA A 97 13.26 -2.86 6.27
C ALA A 97 12.67 -1.54 6.74
N HIS A 98 11.34 -1.48 6.78
CA HIS A 98 10.61 -0.33 7.30
C HIS A 98 9.28 -0.77 7.92
N GLN A 99 8.80 -0.06 8.94
CA GLN A 99 7.52 -0.39 9.59
C GLN A 99 6.34 -0.31 8.62
N THR A 100 6.32 0.71 7.77
CA THR A 100 5.21 0.94 6.83
C THR A 100 5.64 0.74 5.38
N ARG A 101 4.69 0.30 4.54
CA ARG A 101 4.84 0.28 3.09
C ARG A 101 4.47 1.64 2.50
N SER A 102 5.41 2.59 2.50
CA SER A 102 5.14 4.01 2.18
C SER A 102 6.19 4.65 1.27
N HIS A 103 5.89 5.85 0.74
CA HIS A 103 6.90 6.67 0.06
C HIS A 103 8.05 7.03 0.98
N ALA A 104 7.78 7.44 2.22
CA ALA A 104 8.82 7.77 3.20
C ALA A 104 9.79 6.60 3.43
N ALA A 105 9.29 5.36 3.44
CA ALA A 105 10.14 4.17 3.50
C ALA A 105 11.10 4.09 2.31
N VAL A 106 10.56 4.20 1.09
CA VAL A 106 11.32 4.01 -0.14
C VAL A 106 12.27 5.18 -0.42
N ASP A 107 11.85 6.41 -0.10
CA ASP A 107 12.68 7.62 -0.14
C ASP A 107 13.82 7.51 0.88
N GLY A 108 13.51 7.07 2.10
CA GLY A 108 14.49 6.93 3.18
C GLY A 108 15.58 5.88 2.92
N PHE A 109 15.37 4.96 1.97
CA PHE A 109 16.43 4.05 1.52
C PHE A 109 17.43 4.70 0.55
N ASP A 110 17.12 5.87 -0.01
CA ASP A 110 17.96 6.67 -0.91
C ASP A 110 18.45 5.93 -2.17
N ILE A 111 17.74 4.86 -2.59
CA ILE A 111 18.05 4.12 -3.83
C ILE A 111 17.24 4.71 -4.99
N LEU A 112 15.90 4.54 -4.99
CA LEU A 112 15.05 4.97 -6.11
C LEU A 112 15.02 6.48 -6.36
N PRO A 113 15.13 7.38 -5.35
CA PRO A 113 15.22 8.82 -5.60
C PRO A 113 16.45 9.24 -6.44
N ARG A 114 17.49 8.40 -6.48
CA ARG A 114 18.75 8.66 -7.17
C ARG A 114 19.00 7.76 -8.38
N PHE A 115 18.22 6.69 -8.51
CA PHE A 115 18.42 5.68 -9.54
C PHE A 115 17.98 6.19 -10.92
N ALA A 116 18.95 6.28 -11.84
CA ALA A 116 18.74 6.55 -13.24
C ALA A 116 19.12 5.31 -14.06
N GLY A 117 18.12 4.53 -14.46
CA GLY A 117 18.29 3.28 -15.19
C GLY A 117 16.96 2.56 -15.40
N VAL A 118 17.04 1.32 -15.87
CA VAL A 118 15.86 0.47 -16.07
C VAL A 118 15.42 -0.18 -14.76
N LEU A 119 14.21 0.13 -14.30
CA LEU A 119 13.63 -0.45 -13.09
C LEU A 119 12.67 -1.60 -13.42
N ILE A 120 13.02 -2.82 -13.03
CA ILE A 120 12.15 -4.00 -13.15
C ILE A 120 11.36 -4.17 -11.84
N ARG A 121 10.02 -4.06 -11.88
CA ARG A 121 9.21 -3.95 -10.65
C ARG A 121 7.79 -4.53 -10.78
N ASP A 122 7.11 -4.75 -9.66
CA ASP A 122 5.67 -5.07 -9.62
C ASP A 122 4.80 -3.82 -9.84
N ASP A 123 3.48 -3.96 -10.02
CA ASP A 123 2.64 -2.79 -10.27
C ASP A 123 2.23 -1.96 -9.03
N TRP A 124 3.06 -1.91 -7.98
CA TRP A 124 2.70 -1.12 -6.81
C TRP A 124 2.71 0.39 -7.12
N HIS A 125 1.58 1.06 -6.80
CA HIS A 125 1.38 2.48 -7.08
C HIS A 125 2.45 3.40 -6.48
N GLY A 126 3.00 3.01 -5.32
CA GLY A 126 4.06 3.77 -4.65
C GLY A 126 5.36 3.91 -5.45
N TYR A 127 5.56 3.13 -6.52
CA TYR A 127 6.72 3.27 -7.40
C TYR A 127 6.53 4.31 -8.51
N HIS A 128 5.30 4.70 -8.84
CA HIS A 128 5.03 5.45 -10.07
C HIS A 128 5.71 6.82 -10.09
N LYS A 129 5.87 7.47 -8.92
CA LYS A 129 6.56 8.77 -8.81
C LYS A 129 8.03 8.72 -9.22
N TYR A 130 8.71 7.57 -9.11
CA TYR A 130 10.13 7.48 -9.44
C TYR A 130 10.39 7.41 -10.94
N SER A 131 9.38 7.01 -11.72
CA SER A 131 9.39 6.98 -13.19
C SER A 131 8.62 8.12 -13.83
N ASP A 132 8.17 9.10 -13.05
CA ASP A 132 7.44 10.27 -13.52
C ASP A 132 8.37 11.50 -13.45
N PRO A 133 8.91 11.97 -14.59
CA PRO A 133 9.80 13.13 -14.62
C PRO A 133 9.15 14.40 -14.06
N THR A 134 7.82 14.53 -14.17
CA THR A 134 7.08 15.70 -13.66
C THR A 134 7.06 15.75 -12.13
N ARG A 135 7.34 14.61 -11.47
CA ARG A 135 7.44 14.46 -10.01
C ARG A 135 8.88 14.33 -9.52
N GLY A 136 9.85 14.65 -10.38
CA GLY A 136 11.28 14.54 -10.08
C GLY A 136 11.83 13.11 -10.13
N GLY A 137 11.08 12.17 -10.72
CA GLY A 137 11.53 10.80 -10.93
C GLY A 137 12.74 10.72 -11.87
N LYS A 138 13.73 9.90 -11.49
CA LYS A 138 14.98 9.71 -12.25
C LYS A 138 15.05 8.38 -13.01
N VAL A 139 14.14 7.44 -12.72
CA VAL A 139 14.07 6.14 -13.41
C VAL A 139 13.82 6.41 -14.89
N THR A 140 14.71 5.93 -15.75
CA THR A 140 14.68 6.24 -17.19
C THR A 140 13.73 5.33 -17.95
N GLN A 141 13.61 4.08 -17.51
CA GLN A 141 12.71 3.10 -18.10
C GLN A 141 12.16 2.16 -17.04
N VAL A 142 11.01 1.54 -17.31
CA VAL A 142 10.38 0.59 -16.41
C VAL A 142 10.06 -0.68 -17.17
N GLN A 143 10.35 -1.82 -16.56
CA GLN A 143 9.76 -3.10 -16.95
C GLN A 143 8.82 -3.57 -15.84
N LEU A 144 7.54 -3.66 -16.17
CA LEU A 144 6.54 -4.27 -15.32
C LEU A 144 6.73 -5.79 -15.28
N CYS A 145 6.72 -6.37 -14.09
CA CYS A 145 6.87 -7.82 -13.93
C CYS A 145 5.70 -8.55 -14.58
N CYS A 146 5.95 -9.18 -15.74
CA CYS A 146 4.93 -9.91 -16.49
C CYS A 146 4.36 -11.09 -15.69
N ALA A 147 5.10 -11.69 -14.74
CA ALA A 147 4.58 -12.76 -13.90
C ALA A 147 3.43 -12.31 -12.98
N HIS A 148 3.44 -11.05 -12.52
CA HIS A 148 2.31 -10.46 -11.79
C HIS A 148 1.13 -10.20 -12.72
N LEU A 149 1.39 -9.57 -13.87
CA LEU A 149 0.35 -9.27 -14.85
C LEU A 149 -0.35 -10.54 -15.36
N LEU A 150 0.42 -11.59 -15.64
CA LEU A 150 -0.12 -12.89 -16.04
C LEU A 150 -1.05 -13.46 -14.97
N ARG A 151 -0.75 -13.31 -13.67
CA ARG A 151 -1.62 -13.78 -12.58
C ARG A 151 -2.91 -12.97 -12.50
N ASP A 152 -2.81 -11.63 -12.58
CA ASP A 152 -3.98 -10.74 -12.57
C ASP A 152 -4.91 -11.05 -13.77
N LEU A 153 -4.35 -11.18 -14.98
CA LEU A 153 -5.09 -11.53 -16.19
C LEU A 153 -5.73 -12.92 -16.09
N LYS A 154 -5.04 -13.88 -15.45
CA LYS A 154 -5.57 -15.23 -15.25
C LYS A 154 -6.80 -15.18 -14.36
N ALA A 155 -6.73 -14.44 -13.24
CA ALA A 155 -7.84 -14.30 -12.32
C ALA A 155 -9.07 -13.64 -12.99
N VAL A 156 -8.85 -12.64 -13.85
CA VAL A 156 -9.92 -12.01 -14.62
C VAL A 156 -10.56 -13.00 -15.60
N TRP A 157 -9.75 -13.72 -16.38
CA TRP A 157 -10.26 -14.72 -17.31
C TRP A 157 -11.02 -15.86 -16.61
N GLU A 158 -10.47 -16.44 -15.54
CA GLU A 158 -11.13 -17.52 -14.79
C GLU A 158 -12.44 -17.09 -14.12
N SER A 159 -12.64 -15.79 -13.92
CA SER A 159 -13.87 -15.27 -13.31
C SER A 159 -15.08 -15.27 -14.25
N ASP A 160 -14.84 -15.15 -15.57
CA ASP A 160 -15.87 -15.15 -16.61
C ASP A 160 -15.22 -15.36 -18.00
N PRO A 161 -14.90 -16.62 -18.37
CA PRO A 161 -14.16 -16.90 -19.61
C PRO A 161 -14.85 -16.42 -20.90
N GLU A 162 -16.18 -16.35 -20.90
CA GLU A 162 -16.98 -15.96 -22.06
C GLU A 162 -16.84 -14.45 -22.35
N HIS A 163 -16.98 -13.61 -21.32
CA HIS A 163 -16.91 -12.15 -21.49
C HIS A 163 -15.49 -11.57 -21.30
N GLN A 164 -14.58 -12.32 -20.68
CA GLN A 164 -13.22 -11.87 -20.37
C GLN A 164 -12.15 -12.56 -21.24
N ALA A 165 -12.52 -13.02 -22.44
CA ALA A 165 -11.60 -13.66 -23.39
C ALA A 165 -10.38 -12.79 -23.74
N TRP A 166 -10.52 -11.46 -23.70
CA TRP A 166 -9.41 -10.52 -23.90
C TRP A 166 -8.25 -10.75 -22.92
N ALA A 167 -8.53 -11.15 -21.68
CA ALA A 167 -7.51 -11.30 -20.65
C ALA A 167 -6.58 -12.50 -20.95
N GLU A 168 -7.14 -13.62 -21.43
CA GLU A 168 -6.32 -14.75 -21.90
C GLU A 168 -5.61 -14.42 -23.22
N GLN A 169 -6.23 -13.65 -24.12
CA GLN A 169 -5.56 -13.17 -25.34
C GLN A 169 -4.33 -12.31 -25.02
N ILE A 170 -4.37 -11.41 -24.03
CA ILE A 170 -3.18 -10.66 -23.58
C ILE A 170 -2.14 -11.63 -23.00
N ARG A 171 -2.54 -12.62 -22.19
CA ARG A 171 -1.60 -13.61 -21.64
C ARG A 171 -0.88 -14.37 -22.75
N GLN A 172 -1.59 -14.76 -23.81
CA GLN A 172 -1.01 -15.41 -24.97
C GLN A 172 -0.08 -14.47 -25.74
N THR A 173 -0.46 -13.20 -25.92
CA THR A 173 0.37 -12.17 -26.55
C THR A 173 1.69 -11.95 -25.79
N LEU A 174 1.65 -11.85 -24.46
CA LEU A 174 2.86 -11.71 -23.63
C LEU A 174 3.77 -12.95 -23.72
N LYS A 175 3.19 -14.16 -23.67
CA LYS A 175 3.96 -15.41 -23.85
C LYS A 175 4.55 -15.51 -25.26
N LYS A 176 3.82 -15.08 -26.29
CA LYS A 176 4.30 -15.01 -27.67
C LYS A 176 5.46 -14.04 -27.78
N ALA A 177 5.32 -12.81 -27.28
CA ALA A 177 6.38 -11.81 -27.26
C ALA A 177 7.66 -12.36 -26.58
N ARG A 178 7.53 -13.02 -25.44
CA ARG A 178 8.65 -13.68 -24.76
C ARG A 178 9.33 -14.73 -25.64
N ARG A 179 8.57 -15.64 -26.24
CA ARG A 179 9.13 -16.67 -27.15
C ARG A 179 9.81 -16.05 -28.37
N THR A 180 9.25 -14.96 -28.92
CA THR A 180 9.84 -14.24 -30.05
C THR A 180 11.21 -13.67 -29.66
N VAL A 181 11.31 -13.03 -28.49
CA VAL A 181 12.59 -12.52 -27.94
C VAL A 181 13.57 -13.66 -27.71
N ASP A 182 13.16 -14.75 -27.04
CA ASP A 182 14.03 -15.91 -26.79
C ASP A 182 14.57 -16.53 -28.10
N THR A 183 13.73 -16.60 -29.12
CA THR A 183 14.12 -17.08 -30.47
C THR A 183 15.14 -16.15 -31.11
N ALA A 184 14.90 -14.84 -31.04
CA ALA A 184 15.79 -13.83 -31.60
C ALA A 184 17.17 -13.86 -30.91
N ILE A 185 17.20 -13.97 -29.57
CA ILE A 185 18.44 -14.12 -28.79
C ILE A 185 19.19 -15.38 -29.23
N THR A 186 18.49 -16.51 -29.37
CA THR A 186 19.09 -17.79 -29.80
C THR A 186 19.68 -17.69 -31.21
N GLN A 187 19.09 -16.86 -32.08
CA GLN A 187 19.56 -16.58 -33.43
C GLN A 187 20.68 -15.51 -33.48
N GLY A 188 21.11 -14.97 -32.35
CA GLY A 188 22.14 -13.94 -32.27
C GLY A 188 21.68 -12.55 -32.71
N ALA A 189 20.36 -12.30 -32.76
CA ALA A 189 19.83 -10.98 -33.08
C ALA A 189 20.00 -10.01 -31.90
N ALA A 190 20.34 -8.75 -32.19
CA ALA A 190 20.46 -7.69 -31.18
C ALA A 190 19.11 -7.05 -30.80
N GLY A 191 18.02 -7.40 -31.50
CA GLY A 191 16.69 -6.87 -31.27
C GLY A 191 15.66 -7.50 -32.21
N LEU A 192 14.38 -7.27 -31.93
CA LEU A 192 13.31 -7.65 -32.85
C LEU A 192 13.25 -6.70 -34.05
N SER A 193 12.82 -7.21 -35.21
CA SER A 193 12.56 -6.35 -36.37
C SER A 193 11.46 -5.33 -36.05
N THR A 194 11.52 -4.13 -36.64
CA THR A 194 10.50 -3.09 -36.45
C THR A 194 9.09 -3.61 -36.73
N THR A 195 8.91 -4.38 -37.79
CA THR A 195 7.62 -4.99 -38.16
C THR A 195 7.12 -5.96 -37.09
N THR A 196 8.00 -6.82 -36.56
CA THR A 196 7.65 -7.76 -35.49
C THR A 196 7.28 -7.04 -34.19
N SER A 197 8.08 -6.05 -33.78
CA SER A 197 7.82 -5.25 -32.58
C SER A 197 6.49 -4.51 -32.68
N GLN A 198 6.23 -3.86 -33.82
CA GLN A 198 4.99 -3.15 -34.07
C GLN A 198 3.79 -4.10 -34.06
N SER A 199 3.89 -5.26 -34.72
CA SER A 199 2.81 -6.26 -34.75
C SER A 199 2.45 -6.78 -33.35
N LEU A 200 3.45 -7.02 -32.49
CA LEU A 200 3.21 -7.43 -31.10
C LEU A 200 2.55 -6.32 -30.29
N ARG A 201 3.01 -5.07 -30.46
CA ARG A 201 2.46 -3.90 -29.79
C ARG A 201 1.00 -3.66 -30.19
N ASP A 202 0.69 -3.71 -31.49
CA ASP A 202 -0.65 -3.48 -32.01
C ASP A 202 -1.62 -4.55 -31.54
N LEU A 203 -1.21 -5.83 -31.59
CA LEU A 203 -2.00 -6.93 -31.05
C LEU A 203 -2.29 -6.71 -29.55
N TYR A 204 -1.28 -6.36 -28.76
CA TYR A 204 -1.44 -6.09 -27.34
C TYR A 204 -2.39 -4.92 -27.06
N LEU A 205 -2.22 -3.79 -27.75
CA LEU A 205 -3.05 -2.60 -27.56
C LEU A 205 -4.50 -2.82 -27.99
N ASN A 206 -4.72 -3.48 -29.12
CA ASN A 206 -6.05 -3.81 -29.61
C ASN A 206 -6.78 -4.74 -28.64
N THR A 207 -6.12 -5.78 -28.12
CA THR A 207 -6.73 -6.66 -27.12
C THR A 207 -6.97 -5.95 -25.79
N ALA A 208 -6.08 -5.05 -25.35
CA ALA A 208 -6.32 -4.25 -24.16
C ALA A 208 -7.53 -3.31 -24.33
N GLN A 209 -7.72 -2.74 -25.53
CA GLN A 209 -8.89 -1.92 -25.84
C GLN A 209 -10.18 -2.75 -25.82
N GLN A 210 -10.18 -3.98 -26.36
CA GLN A 210 -11.32 -4.90 -26.23
C GLN A 210 -11.68 -5.16 -24.76
N GLY A 211 -10.68 -5.28 -23.88
CA GLY A 211 -10.93 -5.43 -22.44
C GLY A 211 -11.57 -4.21 -21.78
N ILE A 212 -11.25 -3.01 -22.27
CA ILE A 212 -11.88 -1.76 -21.85
C ILE A 212 -13.33 -1.72 -22.34
N ASP A 213 -13.56 -2.06 -23.61
CA ASP A 213 -14.89 -2.02 -24.23
C ASP A 213 -15.83 -3.09 -23.65
N ALA A 214 -15.30 -4.25 -23.29
CA ALA A 214 -16.04 -5.34 -22.66
C ALA A 214 -16.44 -5.05 -21.20
N ASN A 215 -15.83 -4.05 -20.56
CA ASN A 215 -16.06 -3.73 -19.15
C ASN A 215 -16.41 -2.24 -19.00
N THR A 216 -17.70 -1.91 -19.04
CA THR A 216 -18.16 -0.51 -18.95
C THR A 216 -17.75 0.16 -17.62
N PRO A 217 -17.28 1.43 -17.63
CA PRO A 217 -17.07 2.19 -16.39
C PRO A 217 -18.41 2.41 -15.68
N GLY A 218 -18.52 2.00 -14.41
CA GLY A 218 -19.68 2.33 -13.55
C GLY A 218 -20.36 1.13 -12.88
N THR A 219 -20.04 -0.10 -13.26
CA THR A 219 -20.53 -1.32 -12.60
C THR A 219 -19.60 -1.71 -11.45
N ALA A 220 -20.06 -1.61 -10.20
CA ALA A 220 -19.27 -2.03 -9.04
C ALA A 220 -18.93 -3.53 -9.09
N GLY A 221 -17.77 -3.92 -8.54
CA GLY A 221 -17.33 -5.32 -8.43
C GLY A 221 -16.35 -5.76 -9.51
N ARG A 222 -16.41 -7.05 -9.90
CA ARG A 222 -15.39 -7.69 -10.77
C ARG A 222 -15.23 -7.04 -12.14
N SER A 223 -16.31 -6.51 -12.72
CA SER A 223 -16.27 -5.79 -14.00
C SER A 223 -15.42 -4.51 -13.91
N HIS A 224 -15.50 -3.78 -12.80
CA HIS A 224 -14.66 -2.60 -12.57
C HIS A 224 -13.18 -2.94 -12.37
N ASP A 225 -12.86 -4.05 -11.71
CA ASP A 225 -11.46 -4.49 -11.55
C ASP A 225 -10.87 -4.97 -12.89
N ALA A 226 -11.66 -5.67 -13.72
CA ALA A 226 -11.28 -6.04 -15.07
C ALA A 226 -11.05 -4.80 -15.96
N TYR A 227 -11.95 -3.81 -15.90
CA TYR A 227 -11.78 -2.51 -16.59
C TYR A 227 -10.49 -1.81 -16.19
N LYS A 228 -10.21 -1.71 -14.87
CA LYS A 228 -8.98 -1.11 -14.37
C LYS A 228 -7.74 -1.84 -14.87
N LEU A 229 -7.76 -3.18 -14.90
CA LEU A 229 -6.66 -3.97 -15.45
C LEU A 229 -6.47 -3.70 -16.94
N ALA A 230 -7.54 -3.72 -17.75
CA ALA A 230 -7.48 -3.48 -19.19
C ALA A 230 -6.96 -2.08 -19.51
N LYS A 231 -7.51 -1.05 -18.85
CA LYS A 231 -7.05 0.34 -18.97
C LYS A 231 -5.56 0.46 -18.64
N ARG A 232 -5.13 -0.13 -17.53
CA ARG A 232 -3.73 -0.17 -17.12
C ARG A 232 -2.84 -0.87 -18.15
N MET A 233 -3.27 -2.01 -18.71
CA MET A 233 -2.51 -2.72 -19.75
C MET A 233 -2.28 -1.78 -20.95
N ARG A 234 -3.34 -1.12 -21.43
CA ARG A 234 -3.26 -0.17 -22.55
C ARG A 234 -2.35 1.02 -22.24
N GLU A 235 -2.53 1.69 -21.12
CA GLU A 235 -1.79 2.92 -20.77
C GLU A 235 -0.31 2.68 -20.48
N ARG A 236 0.07 1.46 -20.11
CA ARG A 236 1.44 1.12 -19.69
C ARG A 236 2.15 0.18 -20.64
N VAL A 237 1.72 0.10 -21.90
CA VAL A 237 2.29 -0.81 -22.90
C VAL A 237 3.82 -0.70 -22.99
N ASP A 238 4.37 0.51 -22.92
CA ASP A 238 5.83 0.74 -22.98
C ASP A 238 6.55 0.15 -21.77
N GLN A 239 5.89 0.13 -20.61
CA GLN A 239 6.45 -0.49 -19.41
C GLN A 239 6.27 -2.01 -19.40
N VAL A 240 5.27 -2.55 -20.11
CA VAL A 240 5.02 -3.99 -20.15
C VAL A 240 5.88 -4.68 -21.22
N LEU A 241 6.09 -4.02 -22.35
CA LEU A 241 6.82 -4.57 -23.50
C LEU A 241 8.27 -4.07 -23.63
N ASN A 242 8.83 -3.40 -22.60
CA ASN A 242 10.21 -2.87 -22.65
C ASN A 242 11.23 -3.97 -22.99
N PHE A 243 11.05 -5.19 -22.46
CA PHE A 243 11.90 -6.36 -22.74
C PHE A 243 11.93 -6.78 -24.23
N THR A 244 10.97 -6.34 -25.03
CA THR A 244 10.98 -6.59 -26.49
C THR A 244 11.84 -5.60 -27.25
N LEU A 245 12.18 -4.47 -26.63
CA LEU A 245 13.00 -3.39 -27.18
C LEU A 245 14.46 -3.51 -26.76
N ASP A 246 14.70 -3.95 -25.52
CA ASP A 246 16.04 -4.19 -24.97
C ASP A 246 16.13 -5.60 -24.39
N PHE A 247 16.95 -6.45 -25.01
CA PHE A 247 17.13 -7.85 -24.61
C PHE A 247 17.89 -8.03 -23.30
N HIS A 248 18.54 -6.98 -22.77
CA HIS A 248 19.13 -7.00 -21.43
C HIS A 248 18.07 -6.82 -20.32
N VAL A 249 16.86 -6.38 -20.67
CA VAL A 249 15.78 -6.17 -19.72
C VAL A 249 14.99 -7.46 -19.53
N GLU A 250 15.05 -8.04 -18.34
CA GLU A 250 14.21 -9.20 -18.01
C GLU A 250 12.72 -8.82 -17.90
N TRP A 251 11.84 -9.57 -18.57
CA TRP A 251 10.39 -9.35 -18.48
C TRP A 251 9.76 -9.60 -17.09
N THR A 252 10.52 -10.13 -16.12
CA THR A 252 10.03 -10.47 -14.77
C THR A 252 10.99 -9.99 -13.69
N ASN A 253 10.47 -9.57 -12.55
CA ASN A 253 11.25 -9.25 -11.36
C ASN A 253 11.62 -10.50 -10.51
N ASN A 254 11.71 -11.66 -11.16
CA ASN A 254 12.00 -12.93 -10.48
C ASN A 254 13.30 -12.88 -9.66
N PRO A 255 14.39 -12.25 -10.11
CA PRO A 255 15.61 -12.16 -9.31
C PRO A 255 15.40 -11.49 -7.94
N ALA A 256 14.72 -10.34 -7.87
CA ALA A 256 14.45 -9.68 -6.60
C ALA A 256 13.42 -10.46 -5.76
N GLU A 257 12.40 -11.03 -6.40
CA GLU A 257 11.41 -11.89 -5.75
C GLU A 257 12.03 -13.16 -5.16
N GLN A 258 13.06 -13.74 -5.76
CA GLN A 258 13.81 -14.87 -5.21
C GLN A 258 14.66 -14.43 -4.03
N ALA A 259 15.34 -13.29 -4.15
CA ALA A 259 16.16 -12.74 -3.07
C ALA A 259 15.34 -12.49 -1.80
N ILE A 260 14.13 -11.92 -1.92
CA ILE A 260 13.27 -11.63 -0.75
C ILE A 260 12.71 -12.89 -0.06
N ARG A 261 12.70 -14.06 -0.72
CA ARG A 261 12.17 -15.32 -0.14
C ARG A 261 12.84 -15.69 1.16
N MET A 262 14.13 -15.41 1.31
CA MET A 262 14.87 -15.75 2.52
C MET A 262 14.40 -14.96 3.73
N ALA A 263 14.01 -13.70 3.54
CA ALA A 263 13.40 -12.91 4.61
C ALA A 263 12.01 -13.46 4.99
N LYS A 264 11.20 -13.84 3.99
CA LYS A 264 9.88 -14.45 4.20
C LYS A 264 9.98 -15.81 4.90
N LEU A 265 10.96 -16.63 4.51
CA LEU A 265 11.20 -17.94 5.10
C LEU A 265 11.65 -17.82 6.55
N GLN A 266 12.57 -16.90 6.85
CA GLN A 266 13.00 -16.61 8.21
C GLN A 266 11.81 -16.17 9.07
N ALA A 267 10.97 -15.25 8.57
CA ALA A 267 9.77 -14.83 9.28
C ALA A 267 8.79 -15.99 9.53
N LYS A 268 8.62 -16.88 8.55
CA LYS A 268 7.75 -18.07 8.67
C LYS A 268 8.28 -19.07 9.70
N ILE A 269 9.58 -19.37 9.69
CA ILE A 269 10.19 -20.39 10.55
C ILE A 269 10.39 -19.88 11.98
N SER A 270 10.84 -18.63 12.14
CA SER A 270 11.23 -18.07 13.45
C SER A 270 10.09 -17.34 14.18
N GLY A 271 8.85 -17.39 13.69
CA GLY A 271 7.71 -16.74 14.34
C GLY A 271 7.70 -15.22 14.22
N SER A 272 8.16 -14.69 13.08
CA SER A 272 8.27 -13.26 12.75
C SER A 272 9.33 -12.47 13.53
N TRP A 273 9.50 -11.19 13.17
CA TRP A 273 10.47 -10.29 13.80
C TRP A 273 9.83 -9.55 14.97
N ARG A 274 10.56 -9.45 16.09
CA ARG A 274 10.08 -8.78 17.32
C ARG A 274 10.58 -7.34 17.51
N SER A 275 11.49 -6.86 16.66
CA SER A 275 11.94 -5.46 16.71
C SER A 275 12.45 -5.00 15.35
N MET A 276 12.27 -3.70 15.05
CA MET A 276 12.87 -3.09 13.86
C MET A 276 14.39 -3.20 13.88
N ARG A 277 15.02 -3.06 15.06
CA ARG A 277 16.47 -3.23 15.22
C ARG A 277 16.94 -4.60 14.72
N GLY A 278 16.26 -5.68 15.12
CA GLY A 278 16.60 -7.04 14.71
C GLY A 278 16.38 -7.27 13.20
N LEU A 279 15.27 -6.77 12.66
CA LEU A 279 14.97 -6.88 11.24
C LEU A 279 15.96 -6.08 10.37
N THR A 280 16.30 -4.85 10.77
CA THR A 280 17.32 -4.04 10.09
C THR A 280 18.70 -4.70 10.14
N ALA A 281 19.09 -5.29 11.28
CA ALA A 281 20.33 -6.05 11.39
C ALA A 281 20.34 -7.26 10.45
N PHE A 282 19.24 -8.01 10.39
CA PHE A 282 19.08 -9.12 9.44
C PHE A 282 19.24 -8.65 7.99
N CYS A 283 18.54 -7.58 7.60
CA CYS A 283 18.64 -7.02 6.25
C CYS A 283 20.08 -6.61 5.90
N ARG A 284 20.80 -5.96 6.82
CA ARG A 284 22.20 -5.55 6.62
C ARG A 284 23.10 -6.77 6.41
N VAL A 285 23.06 -7.75 7.31
CA VAL A 285 23.87 -8.97 7.22
C VAL A 285 23.52 -9.76 5.96
N ARG A 286 22.23 -9.84 5.61
CA ARG A 286 21.79 -10.56 4.41
C ARG A 286 22.25 -9.88 3.13
N SER A 287 22.24 -8.55 3.07
CA SER A 287 22.76 -7.78 1.94
C SER A 287 24.24 -8.09 1.71
N TYR A 288 25.03 -8.09 2.79
CA TYR A 288 26.45 -8.43 2.76
C TYR A 288 26.69 -9.85 2.23
N ILE A 289 26.04 -10.85 2.83
CA ILE A 289 26.19 -12.26 2.44
C ILE A 289 25.75 -12.50 1.00
N ALA A 290 24.60 -11.97 0.60
CA ALA A 290 24.06 -12.18 -0.74
C ALA A 290 24.97 -11.58 -1.81
N THR A 291 25.51 -10.38 -1.54
CA THR A 291 26.43 -9.68 -2.44
C THR A 291 27.80 -10.38 -2.50
N ALA A 292 28.38 -10.74 -1.35
CA ALA A 292 29.63 -11.50 -1.31
C ALA A 292 29.54 -12.81 -2.11
N LYS A 293 28.43 -13.55 -1.94
CA LYS A 293 28.16 -14.76 -2.70
C LYS A 293 28.01 -14.50 -4.20
N ALA A 294 27.36 -13.41 -4.60
CA ALA A 294 27.23 -13.04 -6.01
C ALA A 294 28.60 -12.75 -6.67
N HIS A 295 29.58 -12.30 -5.88
CA HIS A 295 30.96 -12.10 -6.31
C HIS A 295 31.87 -13.33 -6.13
N GLY A 296 31.31 -14.51 -5.86
CA GLY A 296 32.09 -15.75 -5.70
C GLY A 296 32.89 -15.84 -4.40
N VAL A 297 32.63 -14.97 -3.42
CA VAL A 297 33.29 -15.01 -2.11
C VAL A 297 32.60 -16.06 -1.24
N GLU A 298 33.41 -16.95 -0.66
CA GLU A 298 32.92 -17.92 0.32
C GLU A 298 32.31 -17.23 1.54
N VAL A 299 31.07 -17.61 1.88
CA VAL A 299 30.27 -16.89 2.90
C VAL A 299 30.92 -16.95 4.27
N PHE A 300 31.47 -18.12 4.63
CA PHE A 300 32.15 -18.27 5.92
C PHE A 300 33.39 -17.37 6.00
N THR A 301 34.17 -17.29 4.92
CA THR A 301 35.33 -16.41 4.80
C THR A 301 34.92 -14.93 4.93
N ALA A 302 33.88 -14.53 4.20
CA ALA A 302 33.37 -13.16 4.25
C ALA A 302 32.91 -12.76 5.66
N LEU A 303 32.21 -13.65 6.36
CA LEU A 303 31.76 -13.39 7.73
C LEU A 303 32.94 -13.39 8.72
N ARG A 304 33.84 -14.37 8.63
CA ARG A 304 35.04 -14.43 9.47
C ARG A 304 35.85 -13.14 9.36
N ASN A 305 36.16 -12.69 8.15
CA ASN A 305 36.98 -11.49 7.97
C ASN A 305 36.24 -10.24 8.47
N ALA A 306 34.91 -10.14 8.27
CA ALA A 306 34.11 -9.05 8.85
C ALA A 306 34.18 -9.01 10.39
N PHE A 307 34.18 -10.17 11.07
CA PHE A 307 34.37 -10.23 12.52
C PHE A 307 35.81 -9.90 12.96
N LEU A 308 36.80 -10.14 12.10
CA LEU A 308 38.20 -9.78 12.33
C LEU A 308 38.52 -8.31 12.00
N GLY A 309 37.51 -7.52 11.59
CA GLY A 309 37.70 -6.11 11.24
C GLY A 309 38.16 -5.85 9.81
N ASP A 310 38.18 -6.88 8.96
CA ASP A 310 38.56 -6.83 7.54
C ASP A 310 37.39 -7.31 6.65
N PRO A 311 36.23 -6.63 6.66
CA PRO A 311 35.08 -7.05 5.87
C PRO A 311 35.42 -6.99 4.38
N TRP A 312 34.99 -8.00 3.61
CA TRP A 312 35.08 -7.95 2.16
C TRP A 312 34.24 -6.78 1.64
N SER A 313 34.78 -6.00 0.71
CA SER A 313 34.06 -4.91 0.08
C SER A 313 34.17 -5.01 -1.43
N ILE A 314 33.14 -4.51 -2.12
CA ILE A 314 33.22 -4.28 -3.55
C ILE A 314 34.23 -3.15 -3.77
N ALA A 315 35.17 -3.35 -4.69
CA ALA A 315 36.07 -2.30 -5.11
C ALA A 315 35.25 -1.10 -5.58
N THR A 316 35.51 0.09 -5.04
CA THR A 316 34.86 1.31 -5.54
C THR A 316 35.28 1.49 -7.00
N PRO A 317 34.34 1.62 -7.94
CA PRO A 317 34.73 1.95 -9.32
C PRO A 317 35.53 3.25 -9.30
N ALA A 318 36.64 3.24 -10.05
CA ALA A 318 37.56 4.37 -10.20
C ALA A 318 36.88 5.60 -10.81
#